data_AF-A0A537YGW2-F1
#
_entry.id   AF-A0A537YGW2-F1
#
_cell.length_a   1.000
_cell.length_b   1.000
_cell.length_c   1.000
_cell.angle_alpha   90.00
_cell.angle_beta   90.00
_cell.angle_gamma   90.00
#
_symmetry.space_group_name_H-M   'P 1'
#
loop_
_entity.id
_entity.type
_entity.pdbx_description
1 polymer ?
#
loop_
_entity_poly.entity_id
_entity_poly.type
_entity_poly.pdbx_seq_one_letter_code
_entity_poly.pdbx_strand_id
1 'polypeptide(L)'
;ACFHGLLEDHPNLKLALTHSGASMVPLTLEKAETYLWVVSPAGGMVPPTKPVSLEPREVFERHPVVVSFDGWETSVADMADDLFLTKAAWGSRYPHHDTSTPAEAIALLESRGNDHDVIARLLGGNAADLFGLELGVAARTKATTTSM
;
A
#
# COMPACT_ATOMS: atom_id res chain seq x y z
N ALA A 1 11.37 -5.13 18.44
CA ALA A 1 9.95 -5.52 18.44
C ALA A 1 9.61 -6.14 17.07
N CYS A 2 10.30 -7.22 16.73
CA CYS A 2 10.22 -7.89 15.43
C CYS A 2 8.90 -8.68 15.35
N PHE A 3 8.25 -8.70 14.18
CA PHE A 3 7.07 -9.50 13.81
C PHE A 3 6.62 -10.54 14.87
N HIS A 4 5.72 -10.12 15.77
CA HIS A 4 5.17 -10.97 16.84
C HIS A 4 3.83 -11.63 16.43
N GLY A 5 3.61 -11.87 15.14
CA GLY A 5 2.43 -12.58 14.62
C GLY A 5 1.07 -11.97 14.98
N LEU A 6 0.96 -10.64 15.11
CA LEU A 6 -0.31 -9.97 15.43
C LEU A 6 -1.36 -10.20 14.34
N LEU A 7 -0.95 -10.12 13.08
CA LEU A 7 -1.83 -10.38 11.94
C LEU A 7 -2.27 -11.85 11.92
N GLU A 8 -1.38 -12.77 12.25
CA GLU A 8 -1.69 -14.21 12.34
C GLU A 8 -2.70 -14.52 13.45
N ASP A 9 -2.61 -13.86 14.61
CA ASP A 9 -3.57 -14.02 15.71
C ASP A 9 -4.96 -13.44 15.36
N HIS A 10 -4.99 -12.43 14.49
CA HIS A 10 -6.19 -11.69 14.12
C HIS A 10 -6.32 -11.60 12.60
N PRO A 11 -6.71 -12.68 11.91
CA PRO A 11 -6.70 -12.75 10.45
C PRO A 11 -7.64 -11.73 9.77
N ASN A 12 -8.64 -11.23 10.50
CA ASN A 12 -9.58 -10.22 10.02
C ASN A 12 -9.20 -8.79 10.43
N LEU A 13 -8.05 -8.59 11.08
CA LEU A 13 -7.60 -7.27 11.50
C LEU A 13 -7.28 -6.41 10.27
N LYS A 14 -7.98 -5.28 10.16
CA LYS A 14 -7.77 -4.28 9.13
C LYS A 14 -6.75 -3.25 9.59
N LEU A 15 -5.78 -2.93 8.73
CA LEU A 15 -4.72 -1.97 9.04
C LEU A 15 -4.58 -0.92 7.93
N ALA A 16 -4.56 0.35 8.32
CA ALA A 16 -4.19 1.46 7.45
C ALA A 16 -2.93 2.12 8.01
N LEU A 17 -1.86 2.17 7.22
CA LEU A 17 -0.65 2.93 7.54
C LEU A 17 -0.71 4.26 6.80
N THR A 18 -1.00 5.34 7.52
CA THR A 18 -1.20 6.68 6.94
C THR A 18 0.04 7.54 7.12
N HIS A 19 0.41 8.27 6.08
CA HIS A 19 1.60 9.11 5.99
C HIS A 19 2.90 8.37 6.38
N SER A 20 3.04 7.13 5.92
CA SER A 20 4.28 6.35 6.10
C SER A 20 5.17 6.34 4.86
N GLY A 21 4.58 6.60 3.69
CA GLY A 21 5.15 6.26 2.38
C GLY A 21 5.05 4.75 2.11
N ALA A 22 4.54 4.38 0.94
CA ALA A 22 4.39 2.96 0.60
C ALA A 22 5.70 2.36 0.05
N SER A 23 6.60 3.20 -0.46
CA SER A 23 7.88 2.77 -1.05
C SER A 23 8.80 2.02 -0.07
N MET A 24 8.61 2.20 1.23
CA MET A 24 9.39 1.49 2.26
C MET A 24 8.98 0.02 2.42
N VAL A 25 7.76 -0.34 2.01
CA VAL A 25 7.15 -1.65 2.30
C VAL A 25 8.00 -2.83 1.79
N PRO A 26 8.45 -2.88 0.51
CA PRO A 26 9.23 -4.01 0.02
C PRO A 26 10.49 -4.25 0.83
N LEU A 27 11.26 -3.18 1.09
CA LEU A 27 12.49 -3.25 1.89
C LEU A 27 12.23 -3.65 3.35
N THR A 28 11.13 -3.17 3.94
CA THR A 28 10.75 -3.55 5.31
C THR A 28 10.40 -5.03 5.39
N LEU A 29 9.67 -5.57 4.41
CA LEU A 29 9.32 -6.99 4.37
C LEU A 29 10.55 -7.88 4.17
N GLU A 30 11.45 -7.53 3.24
CA GLU A 30 12.69 -8.26 2.99
C GLU A 30 13.61 -8.28 4.22
N LYS A 31 13.76 -7.13 4.89
CA LYS A 31 14.53 -7.06 6.15
C LYS A 31 13.88 -7.88 7.25
N ALA A 32 12.55 -7.82 7.37
CA ALA A 32 11.83 -8.59 8.38
C ALA A 32 12.04 -10.09 8.17
N GLU A 33 11.95 -10.57 6.93
CA GLU A 33 12.21 -11.96 6.57
C GLU A 33 13.62 -12.36 6.97
N THR A 34 14.63 -11.57 6.58
CA THR A 34 16.02 -11.82 6.95
C THR A 34 16.19 -11.95 8.47
N TYR A 35 15.62 -11.03 9.24
CA TYR A 35 15.69 -11.11 10.69
C TYR A 35 14.94 -12.31 11.26
N LEU A 36 13.77 -12.65 10.72
CA LEU A 36 13.00 -13.82 11.14
C LEU A 36 13.80 -15.10 10.93
N TRP A 37 14.48 -15.26 9.80
CA TRP A 37 15.36 -16.43 9.57
C TRP A 37 16.55 -16.48 10.53
N VAL A 38 17.17 -15.34 10.86
CA VAL A 38 18.34 -15.26 11.76
C VAL A 38 17.95 -15.46 13.24
N VAL A 39 16.83 -14.89 13.68
CA VAL A 39 16.38 -14.93 15.09
C VAL A 39 15.35 -16.03 15.37
N SER A 40 14.96 -16.80 14.36
CA SER A 40 14.18 -18.02 14.51
C SER A 40 15.04 -19.11 15.14
N PRO A 41 14.44 -20.16 15.74
CA PRO A 41 15.19 -21.35 16.15
C PRO A 41 16.02 -21.96 15.01
N ALA A 42 15.64 -21.71 13.75
CA ALA A 42 16.41 -22.10 12.57
C ALA A 42 17.74 -21.32 12.40
N GLY A 43 17.83 -20.08 12.90
CA GLY A 43 19.02 -19.22 12.83
C GLY A 43 19.86 -19.18 14.12
N GLY A 44 19.40 -19.84 15.19
CA GLY A 44 20.20 -20.09 16.40
C GLY A 44 20.29 -18.93 17.40
N MET A 45 19.61 -17.82 17.17
CA MET A 45 19.48 -16.71 18.13
C MET A 45 18.06 -16.66 18.70
N VAL A 46 17.94 -16.31 19.99
CA VAL A 46 16.72 -16.16 20.83
C VAL A 46 15.40 -16.60 20.18
N PRO A 47 14.82 -17.75 20.56
CA PRO A 47 13.56 -18.21 19.97
C PRO A 47 12.45 -17.16 20.16
N PRO A 48 11.63 -16.91 19.13
CA PRO A 48 10.49 -16.02 19.25
C PRO A 48 9.56 -16.53 20.35
N THR A 49 8.89 -15.61 21.05
CA THR A 49 8.00 -15.93 22.17
C THR A 49 6.84 -16.84 21.79
N LYS A 50 6.54 -16.93 20.48
CA LYS A 50 5.60 -17.87 19.87
C LYS A 50 6.04 -18.19 18.43
N PRO A 51 5.56 -19.29 17.82
CA PRO A 51 5.72 -19.52 16.39
C PRO A 51 5.08 -18.39 15.57
N VAL A 52 5.79 -17.91 14.56
CA VAL A 52 5.33 -16.93 13.58
C VAL A 52 5.78 -17.37 12.20
N SER A 53 5.04 -16.99 11.16
CA SER A 53 5.48 -17.20 9.78
C SER A 53 6.85 -16.59 9.54
N LEU A 54 7.72 -17.32 8.83
CA LEU A 54 9.01 -16.79 8.35
C LEU A 54 8.86 -16.04 7.02
N GLU A 55 7.64 -16.01 6.47
CA GLU A 55 7.28 -15.38 5.20
C GLU A 55 6.41 -14.13 5.46
N PRO A 56 6.99 -13.00 5.91
CA PRO A 56 6.23 -11.81 6.27
C PRO A 56 5.53 -11.17 5.07
N ARG A 57 6.07 -11.33 3.85
CA ARG A 57 5.42 -10.87 2.62
C ARG A 57 4.08 -11.60 2.41
N GLU A 58 4.06 -12.92 2.56
CA GLU A 58 2.81 -13.68 2.45
C GLU A 58 1.79 -13.28 3.52
N VAL A 59 2.25 -13.06 4.76
CA VAL A 59 1.36 -12.58 5.82
C VAL A 59 0.79 -11.21 5.43
N PHE A 60 1.62 -10.26 5.01
CA PHE A 60 1.17 -8.93 4.61
C PHE A 60 0.19 -8.96 3.43
N GLU A 61 0.46 -9.79 2.43
CA GLU A 61 -0.38 -9.93 1.24
C GLU A 61 -1.75 -10.54 1.53
N ARG A 62 -1.85 -11.49 2.47
CA ARG A 62 -3.13 -12.10 2.84
C ARG A 62 -4.03 -11.20 3.67
N HIS A 63 -3.47 -10.23 4.38
CA HIS A 63 -4.23 -9.39 5.31
C HIS A 63 -4.78 -8.11 4.66
N PRO A 64 -5.91 -7.58 5.18
CA PRO A 64 -6.47 -6.31 4.73
C PRO A 64 -5.63 -5.16 5.27
N VAL A 65 -4.51 -4.89 4.57
CA VAL A 65 -3.57 -3.82 4.87
C VAL A 65 -3.47 -2.87 3.69
N VAL A 66 -3.56 -1.58 3.95
CA VAL A 66 -3.28 -0.51 2.98
C VAL A 66 -2.27 0.45 3.55
N VAL A 67 -1.32 0.86 2.72
CA VAL A 67 -0.27 1.81 3.04
C VAL A 67 -0.46 3.04 2.16
N SER A 68 -0.53 4.21 2.78
CA SER A 68 -0.73 5.43 2.03
C SER A 68 0.53 5.81 1.27
N PHE A 69 0.38 6.27 0.04
CA PHE A 69 1.47 6.88 -0.74
C PHE A 69 1.17 8.31 -1.14
N ASP A 70 2.24 9.07 -1.36
CA ASP A 70 2.18 10.46 -1.81
C ASP A 70 2.35 10.57 -3.34
N GLY A 71 1.82 11.65 -3.94
CA GLY A 71 1.80 11.85 -5.40
C GLY A 71 3.16 12.03 -6.09
N TRP A 72 4.28 11.89 -5.38
CA TRP A 72 5.65 11.92 -5.91
C TRP A 72 6.42 10.60 -5.73
N GLU A 73 5.81 9.57 -5.14
CA GLU A 73 6.47 8.27 -4.92
C GLU A 73 6.56 7.44 -6.22
N THR A 74 7.61 7.66 -7.00
CA THR A 74 7.80 6.98 -8.29
C THR A 74 7.88 5.46 -8.16
N SER A 75 8.47 4.93 -7.09
CA SER A 75 8.55 3.49 -6.82
C SER A 75 7.19 2.83 -6.64
N VAL A 76 6.18 3.58 -6.17
CA VAL A 76 4.81 3.05 -6.11
C VAL A 76 4.23 2.94 -7.51
N ALA A 77 4.50 3.93 -8.36
CA ALA A 77 4.08 3.92 -9.75
C ALA A 77 4.81 2.85 -10.58
N ASP A 78 6.07 2.56 -10.29
CA ASP A 78 6.87 1.55 -10.99
C ASP A 78 6.49 0.11 -10.58
N MET A 79 5.79 -0.08 -9.46
CA MET A 79 5.36 -1.39 -8.92
C MET A 79 3.84 -1.46 -8.70
N ALA A 80 3.07 -0.63 -9.40
CA ALA A 80 1.64 -0.45 -9.12
C ALA A 80 0.79 -1.66 -9.52
N ASP A 81 1.29 -2.52 -10.41
CA ASP A 81 0.64 -3.74 -10.90
C ASP A 81 1.03 -5.01 -10.14
N ASP A 82 1.96 -4.92 -9.18
CA ASP A 82 2.35 -6.00 -8.25
C ASP A 82 1.81 -5.72 -6.84
N LEU A 83 2.68 -5.60 -5.84
CA LEU A 83 2.32 -5.47 -4.43
C LEU A 83 1.37 -4.29 -4.20
N PHE A 84 1.63 -3.15 -4.86
CA PHE A 84 0.87 -1.93 -4.60
C PHE A 84 -0.52 -1.92 -5.22
N LEU A 85 -0.81 -2.82 -6.17
CA LEU A 85 -2.14 -2.94 -6.77
C LEU A 85 -3.22 -3.11 -5.70
N THR A 86 -2.89 -3.84 -4.64
CA THR A 86 -3.81 -4.15 -3.54
C THR A 86 -3.42 -3.52 -2.20
N LYS A 87 -2.18 -3.03 -2.07
CA LYS A 87 -1.62 -2.59 -0.79
C LYS A 87 -1.32 -1.10 -0.69
N ALA A 88 -1.43 -0.34 -1.78
CA ALA A 88 -1.24 1.11 -1.76
C ALA A 88 -2.58 1.86 -1.88
N ALA A 89 -2.70 2.99 -1.19
CA ALA A 89 -3.75 3.97 -1.48
C ALA A 89 -3.20 5.39 -1.45
N TRP A 90 -3.64 6.24 -2.35
CA TRP A 90 -3.17 7.63 -2.38
C TRP A 90 -3.74 8.42 -1.19
N GLY A 91 -2.91 9.26 -0.57
CA GLY A 91 -3.31 10.21 0.46
C GLY A 91 -2.87 11.63 0.11
N SER A 92 -3.77 12.61 0.24
CA SER A 92 -3.43 14.02 -0.08
C SER A 92 -2.54 14.68 0.95
N ARG A 93 -2.67 14.28 2.23
CA ARG A 93 -2.08 14.96 3.40
C ARG A 93 -2.45 16.44 3.55
N TYR A 94 -3.58 16.86 2.99
CA TYR A 94 -4.07 18.24 3.14
C TYR A 94 -4.29 18.59 4.63
N PRO A 95 -3.87 19.79 5.10
CA PRO A 95 -3.27 20.92 4.37
C PRO A 95 -1.74 21.05 4.54
N HIS A 96 -1.00 19.93 4.59
CA HIS A 96 0.44 19.97 4.84
C HIS A 96 1.23 20.55 3.64
N HIS A 97 2.49 20.97 3.86
CA HIS A 97 3.28 21.66 2.83
C HIS A 97 3.66 20.78 1.64
N ASP A 98 3.67 19.46 1.85
CA ASP A 98 3.83 18.43 0.85
C ASP A 98 2.46 17.89 0.43
N THR A 99 1.38 18.67 0.45
CA THR A 99 0.11 18.16 -0.09
C THR A 99 0.27 17.85 -1.59
N SER A 100 -0.12 16.65 -2.00
CA SER A 100 -0.33 16.34 -3.43
C SER A 100 -1.82 16.39 -3.75
N THR A 101 -2.16 16.77 -4.97
CA THR A 101 -3.52 16.73 -5.51
C THR A 101 -3.81 15.39 -6.18
N PRO A 102 -5.10 15.00 -6.32
CA PRO A 102 -5.45 13.80 -7.09
C PRO A 102 -4.93 13.86 -8.53
N ALA A 103 -4.91 15.05 -9.14
CA ALA A 103 -4.45 15.24 -10.51
C ALA A 103 -2.95 14.97 -10.66
N GLU A 104 -2.13 15.40 -9.71
CA GLU A 104 -0.68 15.14 -9.70
C GLU A 104 -0.39 13.65 -9.52
N ALA A 105 -1.09 12.98 -8.59
CA ALA A 105 -0.93 11.55 -8.39
C ALA A 105 -1.33 10.72 -9.62
N ILE A 106 -2.44 11.09 -10.29
CA ILE A 106 -2.86 10.45 -11.54
C ILE A 106 -1.82 10.69 -12.64
N ALA A 107 -1.35 11.92 -12.81
CA ALA A 107 -0.36 12.24 -13.84
C ALA A 107 0.96 11.49 -13.63
N LEU A 108 1.40 11.31 -12.38
CA LEU A 108 2.55 10.46 -12.06
C LEU A 108 2.32 9.03 -12.54
N LEU A 109 1.21 8.40 -12.14
CA LEU A 109 0.91 7.00 -12.48
C LEU A 109 0.79 6.80 -13.99
N GLU A 110 0.10 7.71 -14.68
CA GLU A 110 -0.02 7.70 -16.14
C GLU A 110 1.35 7.86 -16.83
N SER A 111 2.21 8.75 -16.32
CA SER A 111 3.55 8.96 -16.88
C SER A 111 4.46 7.72 -16.77
N ARG A 112 4.13 6.80 -15.85
CA ARG A 112 4.82 5.52 -15.66
C ARG A 112 4.16 4.36 -16.40
N GLY A 113 3.12 4.63 -17.18
CA GLY A 113 2.45 3.63 -18.03
C GLY A 113 1.41 2.78 -17.30
N ASN A 114 0.92 3.21 -16.14
CA ASN A 114 -0.10 2.47 -15.40
C ASN A 114 -1.47 2.58 -16.05
N ASP A 115 -2.16 1.45 -16.15
CA ASP A 115 -3.51 1.39 -16.71
C ASP A 115 -4.55 2.06 -15.81
N HIS A 116 -5.65 2.50 -16.43
CA HIS A 116 -6.74 3.20 -15.75
C HIS A 116 -7.32 2.41 -14.56
N ASP A 117 -7.41 1.09 -14.66
CA ASP A 117 -7.96 0.24 -13.60
C ASP A 117 -7.00 0.14 -12.40
N VAL A 118 -5.68 0.10 -12.65
CA VAL A 118 -4.65 0.18 -11.61
C VAL A 118 -4.73 1.53 -10.90
N ILE A 119 -4.81 2.62 -11.67
CA ILE A 119 -4.97 3.98 -11.12
C ILE A 119 -6.23 4.07 -10.26
N ALA A 120 -7.36 3.51 -10.71
CA ALA A 120 -8.60 3.51 -9.96
C ALA A 120 -8.49 2.74 -8.63
N ARG A 121 -7.76 1.61 -8.60
CA ARG A 121 -7.45 0.89 -7.36
C ARG A 121 -6.64 1.75 -6.40
N LEU A 122 -5.56 2.35 -6.87
CA LEU A 122 -4.64 3.15 -6.04
C LEU A 122 -5.26 4.46 -5.55
N LEU A 123 -6.09 5.13 -6.36
CA LEU A 123 -6.67 6.43 -6.00
C LEU A 123 -7.89 6.33 -5.07
N GLY A 124 -8.52 5.16 -4.95
CA GLY A 124 -9.69 5.02 -4.09
C GLY A 124 -10.20 3.60 -3.88
N GLY A 125 -10.04 2.69 -4.84
CA GLY A 125 -10.55 1.32 -4.71
C GLY A 125 -10.03 0.57 -3.49
N ASN A 126 -8.72 0.61 -3.24
CA ASN A 126 -8.11 -0.07 -2.09
C ASN A 126 -8.59 0.51 -0.75
N ALA A 127 -8.73 1.83 -0.66
CA ALA A 127 -9.24 2.49 0.54
C ALA A 127 -10.73 2.18 0.76
N ALA A 128 -11.53 2.18 -0.31
CA ALA A 128 -12.96 1.86 -0.24
C ALA A 128 -13.20 0.45 0.29
N ASP A 129 -12.45 -0.55 -0.20
CA ASP A 129 -12.55 -1.93 0.29
C ASP A 129 -12.15 -2.05 1.76
N LEU A 130 -11.06 -1.39 2.16
CA LEU A 130 -10.58 -1.45 3.53
C LEU A 130 -11.60 -0.85 4.50
N PHE A 131 -12.09 0.36 4.20
CA PHE A 131 -12.98 1.12 5.08
C PHE A 131 -14.46 0.80 4.90
N GLY A 132 -14.83 0.00 3.90
CA GLY A 132 -16.24 -0.33 3.60
C GLY A 132 -17.02 0.86 3.05
N LEU A 133 -16.39 1.66 2.18
CA LEU A 133 -17.01 2.84 1.58
C LEU A 133 -17.68 2.50 0.25
N GLU A 134 -18.86 3.05 0.02
CA GLU A 134 -19.49 2.99 -1.30
C GLU A 134 -18.89 4.06 -2.22
N LEU A 135 -18.30 3.64 -3.33
CA LEU A 135 -17.84 4.55 -4.37
C LEU A 135 -19.02 4.95 -5.25
N GLY A 136 -19.51 6.17 -5.09
CA GLY A 136 -20.45 6.76 -6.03
C GLY A 136 -19.77 6.95 -7.39
N VAL A 137 -20.30 6.33 -8.45
CA VAL A 137 -19.82 6.54 -9.83
C VAL A 137 -20.19 7.97 -10.25
N ALA A 138 -19.32 8.93 -9.95
CA ALA A 138 -19.38 10.23 -10.59
C ALA A 138 -18.70 10.07 -11.97
N ALA A 139 -19.49 9.82 -13.01
CA ALA A 139 -19.01 9.81 -14.38
C ALA A 139 -18.24 11.10 -14.67
N ARG A 140 -16.94 11.00 -14.96
CA ARG A 140 -16.19 12.15 -15.49
C ARG A 140 -16.81 12.51 -16.83
N THR A 141 -17.62 13.57 -16.84
CA THR A 141 -18.07 14.15 -18.11
C THR A 141 -16.84 14.83 -18.71
N LYS A 142 -16.36 14.35 -19.86
CA LYS A 142 -15.31 15.04 -20.63
C LYS A 142 -15.78 16.48 -20.86
N ALA A 143 -15.05 17.45 -20.33
CA ALA A 143 -15.24 18.84 -20.73
C ALA A 143 -14.82 18.94 -22.20
N THR A 144 -15.81 18.98 -23.09
CA THR A 144 -15.60 19.32 -24.50
C THR A 144 -15.15 20.77 -24.55
N THR A 145 -13.85 21.00 -24.73
CA THR A 145 -13.34 22.30 -25.15
C THR A 145 -13.79 22.53 -26.60
N THR A 146 -14.96 23.12 -26.77
CA THR A 146 -15.36 23.72 -28.04
C THR A 146 -14.54 25.00 -28.21
N SER A 147 -13.58 24.95 -29.13
CA SER A 147 -12.90 26.12 -29.68
C SER A 147 -13.92 27.06 -30.31
N MET A 148 -13.79 28.36 -30.03
CA MET A 148 -14.19 29.45 -30.91
C MET A 148 -13.03 30.45 -30.99
#